data_AF-A0A7C6G3M7-F1
#
_entry.id   AF-A0A7C6G3M7-F1
#
_cell.length_a   1.000
_cell.length_b   1.000
_cell.length_c   1.000
_cell.angle_alpha   90.00
_cell.angle_beta   90.00
_cell.angle_gamma   90.00
#
_symmetry.space_group_name_H-M   'P 1'
#
loop_
_entity.id
_entity.type
_entity.pdbx_description
1 polymer ?
#
loop_
_entity_poly.entity_id
_entity_poly.type
_entity_poly.pdbx_seq_one_letter_code
_entity_poly.pdbx_strand_id
1 'polypeptide(L)'
;MYSLKLELREKMFFGDNPENFLNIAMKELGEIEKKLNSDTDLAFDYAELIADLAIDMNSYLYNWKLKPAISEGILQESDLNHVISVYLEKVKIYGGKKLLDITNKEIEAVKNSQTRKISEGFDEGKLKTVYGHDLAYRLDFGLRRGARWVTTNPAKIILYENDYPHEFNRVMSSIKIENPGISAEDFASMVFVKIGGQSAKALRPIYELTDGEYGFVCVQVSPLNLKNTEAMVKQADYWWDKFKIELGVEDPNIVFKLPAVPHSVEAAKQLIDRGYRLCMTLNFSVTQHELFAEIIQKGKKTGYVVFMGGYLDDAVCKELIANGMDEEQAKDISKRASEAVIRKSYNNLKNKGFDKVSIMTAAVRGPWSMINSLSPGDGQPILITTTDSNVNIFDSSTRDLIPVLDKPVEQKYMDALEQSDVFKKAYADKESDEFDFYNLYDYPPLVNVNDGFIDSYTQTLNNAKAMLD
;
A
#
# COMPACT_ATOMS: atom_id res chain seq x y z
N MET A 1 6.50 14.03 18.72
CA MET A 1 6.59 14.71 17.42
C MET A 1 5.65 14.19 16.34
N TYR A 2 5.49 12.87 16.16
CA TYR A 2 4.67 12.33 15.06
C TYR A 2 3.25 12.90 14.96
N SER A 3 2.49 12.97 16.06
CA SER A 3 1.14 13.55 16.06
C SER A 3 1.11 15.02 15.65
N LEU A 4 2.09 15.81 16.11
CA LEU A 4 2.22 17.22 15.72
C LEU A 4 2.50 17.35 14.21
N LYS A 5 3.32 16.46 13.64
CA LYS A 5 3.55 16.44 12.18
C LYS A 5 2.26 16.20 11.40
N LEU A 6 1.42 15.26 11.84
CA LEU A 6 0.15 14.98 11.17
C LEU A 6 -0.80 16.18 11.24
N GLU A 7 -0.93 16.82 12.42
CA GLU A 7 -1.74 18.03 12.59
C GLU A 7 -1.26 19.16 11.67
N LEU A 8 0.05 19.39 11.59
CA LEU A 8 0.62 20.42 10.72
C LEU A 8 0.41 20.11 9.25
N ARG A 9 0.51 18.84 8.85
CA ARG A 9 0.22 18.42 7.47
C ARG A 9 -1.23 18.66 7.10
N GLU A 10 -2.16 18.32 7.98
CA GLU A 10 -3.57 18.56 7.77
C GLU A 10 -3.84 20.05 7.54
N LYS A 11 -3.31 20.92 8.41
CA LYS A 11 -3.44 22.38 8.26
C LYS A 11 -2.80 22.92 6.98
N MET A 12 -1.60 22.47 6.63
CA MET A 12 -0.79 23.07 5.55
C MET A 12 -1.09 22.51 4.16
N PHE A 13 -1.43 21.22 4.04
CA PHE A 13 -1.56 20.54 2.75
C PHE A 13 -2.98 20.06 2.44
N PHE A 14 -3.84 19.96 3.46
CA PHE A 14 -5.21 19.46 3.30
C PHE A 14 -6.30 20.43 3.77
N GLY A 15 -5.93 21.58 4.35
CA GLY A 15 -6.87 22.58 4.83
C GLY A 15 -7.74 23.18 3.72
N ASP A 16 -8.93 23.66 4.09
CA ASP A 16 -9.95 24.13 3.15
C ASP A 16 -9.64 25.48 2.48
N ASN A 17 -8.70 26.27 3.02
CA ASN A 17 -8.40 27.62 2.56
C ASN A 17 -6.94 27.75 2.10
N PRO A 18 -6.58 27.19 0.93
CA PRO A 18 -5.18 27.16 0.45
C PRO A 18 -4.58 28.55 0.19
N GLU A 19 -5.40 29.60 -0.02
CA GLU A 19 -4.95 30.99 -0.10
C GLU A 19 -4.29 31.49 1.20
N ASN A 20 -4.63 30.87 2.34
CA ASN A 20 -4.03 31.19 3.63
C ASN A 20 -2.75 30.41 3.92
N PHE A 21 -2.27 29.59 2.98
CA PHE A 21 -1.10 28.73 3.17
C PHE A 21 0.11 29.48 3.72
N LEU A 22 0.45 30.65 3.15
CA LEU A 22 1.58 31.47 3.61
C LEU A 22 1.44 31.86 5.08
N ASN A 23 0.28 32.38 5.46
CA ASN A 23 0.01 32.83 6.83
C ASN A 23 0.04 31.66 7.82
N ILE A 24 -0.55 30.52 7.45
CA ILE A 24 -0.57 29.30 8.26
C ILE A 24 0.87 28.78 8.46
N ALA A 25 1.63 28.61 7.37
CA ALA A 25 2.99 28.10 7.42
C ALA A 25 3.90 28.99 8.28
N MET A 26 3.87 30.31 8.09
CA MET A 26 4.70 31.24 8.87
C MET A 26 4.30 31.28 10.34
N LYS A 27 2.99 31.20 10.65
CA LYS A 27 2.50 31.12 12.04
C LYS A 27 2.99 29.85 12.72
N GLU A 28 2.76 28.69 12.10
CA GLU A 28 3.13 27.40 12.69
C GLU A 28 4.65 27.26 12.83
N LEU A 29 5.44 27.78 11.88
CA LEU A 29 6.90 27.87 12.02
C LEU A 29 7.29 28.66 13.27
N GLY A 30 6.68 29.83 13.50
CA GLY A 30 6.94 30.64 14.69
C GLY A 30 6.60 29.92 16.00
N GLU A 31 5.53 29.11 16.03
CA GLU A 31 5.19 28.27 17.20
C GLU A 31 6.19 27.13 17.42
N ILE A 32 6.70 26.52 16.34
CA ILE A 32 7.78 25.53 16.42
C ILE A 32 9.05 26.19 16.97
N GLU A 33 9.43 27.38 16.47
CA GLU A 33 10.63 28.10 16.93
C GLU A 33 10.54 28.48 18.41
N LYS A 34 9.37 28.89 18.90
CA LYS A 34 9.16 29.13 20.34
C LYS A 34 9.46 27.89 21.17
N LYS A 35 8.93 26.73 20.76
CA LYS A 35 9.15 25.45 21.45
C LYS A 35 10.62 25.03 21.39
N LEU A 36 11.24 25.15 20.22
CA LEU A 36 12.66 24.85 20.00
C LEU A 36 13.57 25.67 20.93
N ASN A 37 13.26 26.94 21.13
CA ASN A 37 14.03 27.81 22.02
C ASN A 37 13.74 27.57 23.51
N SER A 38 12.58 27.02 23.88
CA SER A 38 12.19 26.77 25.28
C SER A 38 12.51 25.37 25.78
N ASP A 39 12.59 24.38 24.88
CA ASP A 39 12.77 22.97 25.20
C ASP A 39 14.03 22.44 24.51
N THR A 40 15.16 22.59 25.19
CA THR A 40 16.48 22.24 24.63
C THR A 40 16.65 20.74 24.39
N ASP A 41 15.89 19.90 25.11
CA ASP A 41 16.00 18.45 25.02
C ASP A 41 15.36 17.92 23.72
N LEU A 42 14.35 18.63 23.20
CA LEU A 42 13.65 18.29 21.94
C LEU A 42 14.04 19.21 20.78
N ALA A 43 15.03 20.08 20.94
CA ALA A 43 15.37 21.08 19.91
C ALA A 43 15.72 20.45 18.56
N PHE A 44 16.41 19.31 18.56
CA PHE A 44 16.73 18.59 17.33
C PHE A 44 15.49 17.96 16.67
N ASP A 45 14.58 17.38 17.46
CA ASP A 45 13.32 16.82 16.95
C ASP A 45 12.45 17.89 16.27
N TYR A 46 12.44 19.12 16.80
CA TYR A 46 11.75 20.25 16.15
C TYR A 46 12.46 20.71 14.87
N ALA A 47 13.80 20.66 14.82
CA ALA A 47 14.53 20.93 13.58
C ALA A 47 14.24 19.87 12.51
N GLU A 48 14.14 18.58 12.88
CA GLU A 48 13.70 17.51 11.99
C GLU A 48 12.26 17.69 11.52
N LEU A 49 11.36 18.17 12.38
CA LEU A 49 9.99 18.51 11.99
C LEU A 49 9.95 19.62 10.92
N ILE A 50 10.76 20.68 11.07
CA ILE A 50 10.86 21.74 10.05
C ILE A 50 11.40 21.17 8.73
N ALA A 51 12.42 20.30 8.80
CA ALA A 51 12.97 19.62 7.63
C ALA A 51 11.91 18.73 6.94
N ASP A 52 11.12 17.99 7.71
CA ASP A 52 10.05 17.15 7.19
C ASP A 52 9.00 17.96 6.43
N LEU A 53 8.57 19.10 6.97
CA LEU A 53 7.62 19.99 6.31
C LEU A 53 8.20 20.64 5.05
N ALA A 54 9.51 20.97 5.06
CA ALA A 54 10.20 21.45 3.86
C ALA A 54 10.23 20.41 2.74
N ILE A 55 10.45 19.14 3.08
CA ILE A 55 10.38 18.03 2.11
C ILE A 55 8.94 17.87 1.63
N ASP A 56 7.96 17.90 2.53
CA ASP A 56 6.54 17.71 2.18
C ASP A 56 6.06 18.76 1.15
N MET A 57 6.46 20.03 1.32
CA MET A 57 6.19 21.12 0.36
C MET A 57 6.80 20.88 -1.03
N ASN A 58 7.88 20.08 -1.13
CA ASN A 58 8.53 19.71 -2.40
C ASN A 58 8.10 18.34 -2.92
N SER A 59 7.15 17.68 -2.26
CA SER A 59 6.75 16.29 -2.51
C SER A 59 5.35 16.18 -3.11
N TYR A 60 4.92 14.98 -3.48
CA TYR A 60 3.56 14.78 -3.99
C TYR A 60 2.44 15.25 -3.03
N LEU A 61 2.72 15.44 -1.73
CA LEU A 61 1.75 16.01 -0.79
C LEU A 61 1.24 17.40 -1.22
N TYR A 62 2.06 18.24 -1.87
CA TYR A 62 1.58 19.55 -2.36
C TYR A 62 0.54 19.41 -3.49
N ASN A 63 0.50 18.26 -4.20
CA ASN A 63 -0.42 18.05 -5.32
C ASN A 63 -1.89 17.97 -4.89
N TRP A 64 -2.20 17.68 -3.63
CA TRP A 64 -3.58 17.50 -3.16
C TRP A 64 -4.41 18.77 -3.15
N LYS A 65 -3.86 19.89 -2.64
CA LYS A 65 -4.57 21.18 -2.54
C LYS A 65 -3.76 22.37 -3.05
N LEU A 66 -2.45 22.39 -2.82
CA LEU A 66 -1.62 23.54 -3.17
C LEU A 66 -1.40 23.65 -4.68
N LYS A 67 -1.12 22.54 -5.39
CA LYS A 67 -0.96 22.55 -6.86
C LYS A 67 -2.24 22.99 -7.59
N PRO A 68 -3.44 22.47 -7.27
CA PRO A 68 -4.69 22.99 -7.84
C PRO A 68 -4.87 24.49 -7.55
N ALA A 69 -4.69 24.92 -6.30
CA ALA A 69 -4.84 26.33 -5.92
C ALA A 69 -3.88 27.26 -6.68
N ILE A 70 -2.64 26.83 -6.94
CA ILE A 70 -1.69 27.57 -7.77
C ILE A 70 -2.17 27.62 -9.23
N SER A 71 -2.64 26.50 -9.76
CA SER A 71 -3.13 26.41 -11.14
C SER A 71 -4.37 27.29 -11.37
N GLU A 72 -5.18 27.49 -10.33
CA GLU A 72 -6.38 28.34 -10.32
C GLU A 72 -6.10 29.81 -9.96
N GLY A 73 -4.86 30.15 -9.61
CA GLY A 73 -4.45 31.51 -9.21
C GLY A 73 -4.89 31.93 -7.80
N ILE A 74 -5.37 30.99 -6.99
CA ILE A 74 -5.79 31.20 -5.58
C ILE A 74 -4.56 31.36 -4.67
N LEU A 75 -3.48 30.64 -4.96
CA LEU A 75 -2.20 30.73 -4.27
C LEU A 75 -1.11 31.13 -5.26
N GLN A 76 -0.22 32.06 -4.90
CA GLN A 76 0.91 32.39 -5.77
C GLN A 76 2.03 31.37 -5.59
N GLU A 77 2.63 30.91 -6.69
CA GLU A 77 3.79 30.01 -6.64
C GLU A 77 4.97 30.67 -5.90
N SER A 78 5.09 32.00 -5.96
CA SER A 78 6.08 32.76 -5.20
C SER A 78 5.92 32.61 -3.69
N ASP A 79 4.69 32.46 -3.19
CA ASP A 79 4.44 32.30 -1.75
C ASP A 79 4.92 30.93 -1.28
N LEU A 80 4.63 29.87 -2.05
CA LEU A 80 5.15 28.52 -1.77
C LEU A 80 6.68 28.50 -1.77
N ASN A 81 7.30 29.09 -2.79
CA ASN A 81 8.76 29.17 -2.90
C ASN A 81 9.39 29.98 -1.76
N HIS A 82 8.73 31.05 -1.32
CA HIS A 82 9.17 31.84 -0.17
C HIS A 82 9.15 31.00 1.11
N VAL A 83 8.05 30.30 1.40
CA VAL A 83 7.92 29.44 2.60
C VAL A 83 8.98 28.34 2.57
N ILE A 84 9.19 27.65 1.45
CA ILE A 84 10.23 26.63 1.30
C ILE A 84 11.60 27.20 1.63
N SER A 85 11.95 28.37 1.08
CA SER A 85 13.23 29.01 1.34
C SER A 85 13.44 29.33 2.83
N VAL A 86 12.42 29.88 3.49
CA VAL A 86 12.46 30.20 4.91
C VAL A 86 12.64 28.93 5.75
N TYR A 87 11.88 27.87 5.46
CA TYR A 87 11.98 26.61 6.18
C TYR A 87 13.38 25.99 6.04
N LEU A 88 13.95 25.95 4.84
CA LEU A 88 15.30 25.43 4.61
C LEU A 88 16.37 26.26 5.34
N GLU A 89 16.20 27.58 5.44
CA GLU A 89 17.06 28.43 6.26
C GLU A 89 16.96 28.05 7.74
N LYS A 90 15.75 27.83 8.26
CA LYS A 90 15.54 27.39 9.65
C LYS A 90 16.11 25.99 9.92
N VAL A 91 15.99 25.06 8.98
CA VAL A 91 16.67 23.74 9.06
C VAL A 91 18.18 23.93 9.23
N LYS A 92 18.78 24.82 8.45
CA LYS A 92 20.21 25.12 8.56
C LYS A 92 20.59 25.73 9.91
N ILE A 93 19.79 26.67 10.41
CA ILE A 93 20.03 27.38 11.67
C ILE A 93 19.94 26.41 12.85
N TYR A 94 18.90 25.58 12.91
CA TYR A 94 18.60 24.76 14.08
C TYR A 94 19.12 23.32 14.00
N GLY A 95 19.13 22.71 12.80
CA GLY A 95 19.62 21.34 12.57
C GLY A 95 21.03 21.27 11.99
N GLY A 96 21.61 22.42 11.63
CA GLY A 96 22.95 22.52 11.06
C GLY A 96 23.05 22.03 9.61
N LYS A 97 24.27 22.10 9.06
CA LYS A 97 24.55 21.74 7.66
C LYS A 97 24.19 20.29 7.34
N LYS A 98 24.43 19.35 8.27
CA LYS A 98 24.17 17.92 8.04
C LYS A 98 22.69 17.65 7.79
N LEU A 99 21.79 18.22 8.61
CA LEU A 99 20.36 18.04 8.42
C LEU A 99 19.92 18.67 7.11
N LEU A 100 20.35 19.90 6.81
CA LEU A 100 20.06 20.58 5.54
C LEU A 100 20.49 19.74 4.32
N ASP A 101 21.70 19.16 4.34
CA ASP A 101 22.20 18.33 3.25
C ASP A 101 21.34 17.07 3.06
N ILE A 102 20.90 16.44 4.16
CA ILE A 102 19.96 15.30 4.13
C ILE A 102 18.59 15.74 3.56
N THR A 103 18.06 16.87 4.01
CA THR A 103 16.79 17.45 3.54
C THR A 103 16.82 17.70 2.03
N ASN A 104 17.85 18.38 1.54
CA ASN A 104 18.00 18.68 0.12
C ASN A 104 18.16 17.40 -0.73
N LYS A 105 18.91 16.42 -0.22
CA LYS A 105 19.06 15.13 -0.89
C LYS A 105 17.72 14.39 -1.02
N GLU A 106 16.89 14.40 0.02
CA GLU A 106 15.55 13.78 -0.06
C GLU A 106 14.61 14.56 -0.97
N ILE A 107 14.65 15.90 -0.98
CA ILE A 107 13.90 16.73 -1.94
C ILE A 107 14.26 16.34 -3.38
N GLU A 108 15.55 16.21 -3.68
CA GLU A 108 16.02 15.79 -5.01
C GLU A 108 15.59 14.35 -5.34
N ALA A 109 15.70 13.42 -4.40
CA ALA A 109 15.27 12.03 -4.58
C ALA A 109 13.76 11.93 -4.86
N VAL A 110 12.93 12.67 -4.11
CA VAL A 110 11.48 12.72 -4.31
C VAL A 110 11.13 13.33 -5.67
N LYS A 111 11.80 14.41 -6.08
CA LYS A 111 11.59 15.05 -7.39
C LYS A 111 11.93 14.10 -8.55
N ASN A 112 12.94 13.26 -8.39
CA ASN A 112 13.38 12.32 -9.42
C ASN A 112 12.65 10.96 -9.39
N SER A 113 11.77 10.75 -8.41
CA SER A 113 11.05 9.49 -8.23
C SER A 113 10.16 9.16 -9.42
N GLN A 114 10.30 7.94 -9.95
CA GLN A 114 9.47 7.44 -11.03
C GLN A 114 8.07 7.04 -10.53
N THR A 115 7.94 6.60 -9.27
CA THR A 115 6.61 6.36 -8.67
C THR A 115 5.80 7.64 -8.47
N ARG A 116 6.48 8.75 -8.16
CA ARG A 116 5.86 10.09 -8.20
C ARG A 116 5.35 10.43 -9.61
N LYS A 117 6.15 10.18 -10.64
CA LYS A 117 5.76 10.41 -12.04
C LYS A 117 4.59 9.52 -12.49
N ILE A 118 4.48 8.29 -11.99
CA ILE A 118 3.28 7.45 -12.21
C ILE A 118 2.04 8.17 -11.65
N SER A 119 2.14 8.69 -10.43
CA SER A 119 1.03 9.37 -9.75
C SER A 119 0.66 10.70 -10.42
N GLU A 120 1.65 11.47 -10.88
CA GLU A 120 1.42 12.69 -11.68
C GLU A 120 0.83 12.36 -13.06
N GLY A 121 1.29 11.26 -13.68
CA GLY A 121 0.70 10.74 -14.92
C GLY A 121 -0.76 10.31 -14.76
N PHE A 122 -1.16 9.87 -13.56
CA PHE A 122 -2.57 9.64 -13.23
C PHE A 122 -3.37 10.94 -13.15
N ASP A 123 -2.83 11.95 -12.45
CA ASP A 123 -3.48 13.28 -12.33
C ASP A 123 -3.68 13.94 -13.70
N GLU A 124 -2.72 13.74 -14.61
CA GLU A 124 -2.74 14.25 -15.98
C GLU A 124 -3.59 13.41 -16.95
N GLY A 125 -4.18 12.30 -16.48
CA GLY A 125 -4.97 11.38 -17.31
C GLY A 125 -4.17 10.60 -18.35
N LYS A 126 -2.84 10.55 -18.23
CA LYS A 126 -1.94 9.80 -19.13
C LYS A 126 -1.87 8.31 -18.77
N LEU A 127 -1.98 8.01 -17.48
CA LEU A 127 -2.01 6.65 -16.94
C LEU A 127 -3.27 6.46 -16.10
N LYS A 128 -3.83 5.25 -16.10
CA LYS A 128 -4.84 4.84 -15.11
C LYS A 128 -4.21 3.92 -14.06
N THR A 129 -2.96 4.24 -13.69
CA THR A 129 -2.19 3.46 -12.71
C THR A 129 -1.99 4.29 -11.46
N VAL A 130 -2.20 3.69 -10.30
CA VAL A 130 -2.08 4.37 -9.02
C VAL A 130 -1.11 3.61 -8.12
N TYR A 131 -0.28 4.35 -7.39
CA TYR A 131 0.73 3.79 -6.49
C TYR A 131 0.24 3.79 -5.03
N GLY A 132 0.58 2.74 -4.29
CA GLY A 132 0.38 2.59 -2.86
C GLY A 132 1.58 1.92 -2.19
N HIS A 133 1.68 2.10 -0.87
CA HIS A 133 2.87 1.76 -0.10
C HIS A 133 2.69 0.45 0.68
N ASP A 134 3.58 -0.52 0.49
CA ASP A 134 3.47 -1.87 1.09
C ASP A 134 4.31 -2.02 2.37
N LEU A 135 4.22 -1.02 3.25
CA LEU A 135 4.67 -1.06 4.64
C LEU A 135 3.61 -0.36 5.50
N ALA A 136 3.37 -0.88 6.71
CA ALA A 136 2.48 -0.25 7.68
C ALA A 136 3.15 0.89 8.49
N TYR A 137 4.31 1.34 8.02
CA TYR A 137 5.20 2.33 8.63
C TYR A 137 6.00 3.03 7.54
N ARG A 138 6.78 4.06 7.90
CA ARG A 138 7.52 4.91 6.94
C ARG A 138 6.62 5.50 5.84
N LEU A 139 5.37 5.81 6.17
CA LEU A 139 4.39 6.35 5.22
C LEU A 139 4.89 7.61 4.51
N ASP A 140 5.70 8.42 5.18
CA ASP A 140 6.30 9.61 4.59
C ASP A 140 7.04 9.33 3.29
N PHE A 141 7.79 8.23 3.23
CA PHE A 141 8.53 7.83 2.04
C PHE A 141 7.58 7.63 0.84
N GLY A 142 6.49 6.87 1.06
CA GLY A 142 5.49 6.57 0.06
C GLY A 142 4.65 7.80 -0.32
N LEU A 143 4.09 8.50 0.67
CA LEU A 143 3.22 9.67 0.46
C LEU A 143 3.94 10.78 -0.30
N ARG A 144 5.20 11.06 0.02
CA ARG A 144 6.03 12.03 -0.70
C ARG A 144 6.24 11.66 -2.17
N ARG A 145 6.17 10.37 -2.48
CA ARG A 145 6.33 9.79 -3.83
C ARG A 145 4.98 9.42 -4.48
N GLY A 146 3.86 9.88 -3.92
CA GLY A 146 2.53 9.73 -4.53
C GLY A 146 1.74 8.49 -4.14
N ALA A 147 2.18 7.75 -3.11
CA ALA A 147 1.35 6.69 -2.55
C ALA A 147 0.01 7.26 -2.08
N ARG A 148 -1.11 6.61 -2.44
CA ARG A 148 -2.45 7.04 -2.05
C ARG A 148 -3.12 6.17 -0.99
N TRP A 149 -2.54 5.02 -0.67
CA TRP A 149 -2.99 4.10 0.37
C TRP A 149 -1.80 3.27 0.87
N VAL A 150 -2.03 2.44 1.87
CA VAL A 150 -1.04 1.46 2.34
C VAL A 150 -1.63 0.04 2.42
N THR A 151 -0.76 -0.95 2.38
CA THR A 151 -1.11 -2.34 2.69
C THR A 151 -0.30 -2.86 3.87
N THR A 152 -0.96 -3.60 4.75
CA THR A 152 -0.34 -4.37 5.83
C THR A 152 -0.61 -5.86 5.63
N ASN A 153 0.26 -6.68 6.22
CA ASN A 153 0.11 -8.13 6.34
C ASN A 153 1.04 -8.62 7.47
N PRO A 154 0.96 -9.89 7.90
CA PRO A 154 1.78 -10.38 9.01
C PRO A 154 3.28 -10.15 8.83
N ALA A 155 3.84 -10.33 7.62
CA ALA A 155 5.25 -10.08 7.38
C ALA A 155 5.61 -8.60 7.56
N LYS A 156 4.71 -7.66 7.23
CA LYS A 156 4.96 -6.21 7.46
C LYS A 156 4.94 -5.83 8.93
N ILE A 157 4.18 -6.55 9.76
CA ILE A 157 4.19 -6.34 11.21
C ILE A 157 5.55 -6.77 11.79
N ILE A 158 6.10 -7.90 11.34
CA ILE A 158 7.43 -8.35 11.77
C ILE A 158 8.54 -7.42 11.26
N LEU A 159 8.45 -6.90 10.04
CA LEU A 159 9.39 -5.89 9.57
C LEU A 159 9.33 -4.61 10.42
N TYR A 160 8.14 -4.18 10.82
CA TYR A 160 7.98 -3.03 11.72
C TYR A 160 8.58 -3.29 13.11
N GLU A 161 8.36 -4.49 13.67
CA GLU A 161 8.99 -4.92 14.92
C GLU A 161 10.52 -4.84 14.85
N ASN A 162 11.11 -5.32 13.75
CA ASN A 162 12.56 -5.34 13.57
C ASN A 162 13.14 -3.94 13.33
N ASP A 163 12.49 -3.12 12.51
CA ASP A 163 12.98 -1.79 12.15
C ASP A 163 12.74 -0.75 13.26
N TYR A 164 11.68 -0.91 14.05
CA TYR A 164 11.23 0.03 15.08
C TYR A 164 10.86 -0.69 16.40
N PRO A 165 11.81 -1.39 17.04
CA PRO A 165 11.52 -2.24 18.21
C PRO A 165 11.01 -1.44 19.42
N HIS A 166 11.45 -0.20 19.60
CA HIS A 166 10.99 0.66 20.69
C HIS A 166 9.53 1.10 20.49
N GLU A 167 9.18 1.51 19.27
CA GLU A 167 7.82 1.87 18.89
C GLU A 167 6.88 0.66 19.00
N PHE A 168 7.33 -0.51 18.52
CA PHE A 168 6.59 -1.75 18.62
C PHE A 168 6.32 -2.13 20.08
N ASN A 169 7.33 -2.06 20.96
CA ASN A 169 7.14 -2.32 22.39
C ASN A 169 6.16 -1.33 23.05
N ARG A 170 6.11 -0.07 22.60
CA ARG A 170 5.11 0.90 23.05
C ARG A 170 3.70 0.51 22.60
N VAL A 171 3.52 0.01 21.37
CA VAL A 171 2.25 -0.54 20.88
C VAL A 171 1.82 -1.74 21.72
N MET A 172 2.72 -2.69 21.98
CA MET A 172 2.42 -3.85 22.83
C MET A 172 2.00 -3.41 24.24
N SER A 173 2.74 -2.46 24.84
CA SER A 173 2.44 -1.94 26.18
C SER A 173 1.08 -1.24 26.25
N SER A 174 0.71 -0.45 25.24
CA SER A 174 -0.60 0.21 25.22
C SER A 174 -1.73 -0.79 25.11
N ILE A 175 -1.60 -1.84 24.30
CA ILE A 175 -2.61 -2.91 24.19
C ILE A 175 -2.84 -3.57 25.56
N LYS A 176 -1.77 -3.93 26.27
CA LYS A 176 -1.86 -4.57 27.61
C LYS A 176 -2.59 -3.66 28.61
N ILE A 177 -2.28 -2.37 28.62
CA ILE A 177 -2.86 -1.40 29.56
C ILE A 177 -4.34 -1.14 29.24
N GLU A 178 -4.67 -0.96 27.96
CA GLU A 178 -6.02 -0.59 27.51
C GLU A 178 -7.01 -1.77 27.54
N ASN A 179 -6.51 -3.01 27.56
CA ASN A 179 -7.36 -4.21 27.50
C ASN A 179 -7.00 -5.23 28.61
N PRO A 180 -7.30 -4.92 29.89
CA PRO A 180 -7.06 -5.87 30.98
C PRO A 180 -7.80 -7.19 30.77
N GLY A 181 -7.08 -8.31 30.90
CA GLY A 181 -7.65 -9.66 30.74
C GLY A 181 -7.89 -10.11 29.30
N ILE A 182 -7.35 -9.38 28.31
CA ILE A 182 -7.40 -9.78 26.89
C ILE A 182 -6.72 -11.14 26.66
N SER A 183 -7.28 -11.94 25.75
CA SER A 183 -6.64 -13.20 25.31
C SER A 183 -5.38 -12.92 24.50
N ALA A 184 -4.47 -13.88 24.39
CA ALA A 184 -3.27 -13.72 23.56
C ALA A 184 -3.63 -13.55 22.07
N GLU A 185 -4.67 -14.24 21.61
CA GLU A 185 -5.19 -14.16 20.26
C GLU A 185 -5.77 -12.78 19.94
N ASP A 186 -6.61 -12.23 20.83
CA ASP A 186 -7.17 -10.88 20.65
C ASP A 186 -6.09 -9.81 20.81
N PHE A 187 -5.09 -10.03 21.66
CA PHE A 187 -3.94 -9.15 21.79
C PHE A 187 -3.16 -9.09 20.48
N ALA A 188 -2.79 -10.25 19.92
CA ALA A 188 -2.10 -10.33 18.62
C ALA A 188 -2.94 -9.68 17.51
N SER A 189 -4.26 -9.85 17.56
CA SER A 189 -5.21 -9.18 16.67
C SER A 189 -5.19 -7.65 16.82
N MET A 190 -5.09 -7.14 18.05
CA MET A 190 -5.00 -5.70 18.35
C MET A 190 -3.70 -5.05 17.88
N VAL A 191 -2.60 -5.80 17.71
CA VAL A 191 -1.36 -5.28 17.12
C VAL A 191 -1.63 -4.73 15.71
N PHE A 192 -2.41 -5.44 14.91
CA PHE A 192 -2.80 -5.00 13.57
C PHE A 192 -3.72 -3.77 13.61
N VAL A 193 -4.63 -3.70 14.59
CA VAL A 193 -5.49 -2.54 14.80
C VAL A 193 -4.66 -1.30 15.15
N LYS A 194 -3.72 -1.41 16.08
CA LYS A 194 -2.89 -0.28 16.51
C LYS A 194 -1.99 0.24 15.39
N ILE A 195 -1.28 -0.65 14.72
CA ILE A 195 -0.35 -0.27 13.65
C ILE A 195 -1.13 0.22 12.41
N GLY A 196 -2.19 -0.49 12.02
CA GLY A 196 -3.08 -0.05 10.95
C GLY A 196 -3.77 1.28 11.26
N GLY A 197 -4.14 1.52 12.52
CA GLY A 197 -4.77 2.74 13.01
C GLY A 197 -3.88 3.96 12.90
N GLN A 198 -2.58 3.82 13.19
CA GLN A 198 -1.59 4.88 12.96
C GLN A 198 -1.51 5.27 11.48
N SER A 199 -1.46 4.27 10.59
CA SER A 199 -1.46 4.51 9.14
C SER A 199 -2.76 5.15 8.67
N ALA A 200 -3.90 4.69 9.20
CA ALA A 200 -5.22 5.20 8.85
C ALA A 200 -5.40 6.66 9.28
N LYS A 201 -4.91 7.05 10.46
CA LYS A 201 -4.86 8.47 10.90
C LYS A 201 -4.07 9.34 9.92
N ALA A 202 -2.89 8.88 9.49
CA ALA A 202 -2.05 9.63 8.55
C ALA A 202 -2.67 9.76 7.15
N LEU A 203 -3.46 8.78 6.72
CA LEU A 203 -4.12 8.77 5.41
C LEU A 203 -5.52 9.40 5.41
N ARG A 204 -6.06 9.73 6.59
CA ARG A 204 -7.42 10.23 6.75
C ARG A 204 -7.71 11.47 5.90
N PRO A 205 -6.83 12.49 5.82
CA PRO A 205 -7.10 13.65 4.97
C PRO A 205 -7.25 13.30 3.49
N ILE A 206 -6.50 12.29 3.00
CA ILE A 206 -6.65 11.78 1.63
C ILE A 206 -7.99 11.05 1.47
N TYR A 207 -8.39 10.26 2.47
CA TYR A 207 -9.67 9.54 2.46
C TYR A 207 -10.84 10.51 2.32
N GLU A 208 -10.86 11.57 3.12
CA GLU A 208 -11.93 12.56 3.11
C GLU A 208 -11.91 13.39 1.82
N LEU A 209 -10.74 13.82 1.36
CA LEU A 209 -10.60 14.58 0.12
C LEU A 209 -11.04 13.80 -1.13
N THR A 210 -10.96 12.47 -1.09
CA THR A 210 -11.27 11.58 -2.22
C THR A 210 -12.60 10.84 -2.07
N ASP A 211 -13.45 11.25 -1.11
CA ASP A 211 -14.72 10.58 -0.78
C ASP A 211 -14.56 9.05 -0.59
N GLY A 212 -13.46 8.68 0.05
CA GLY A 212 -13.08 7.30 0.33
C GLY A 212 -12.56 6.50 -0.86
N GLU A 213 -12.36 7.07 -2.04
CA GLU A 213 -11.73 6.37 -3.18
C GLU A 213 -10.33 5.89 -2.80
N TYR A 214 -9.53 6.78 -2.21
CA TYR A 214 -8.17 6.53 -1.73
C TYR A 214 -8.04 6.79 -0.22
N GLY A 215 -6.82 6.89 0.32
CA GLY A 215 -6.57 7.19 1.72
C GLY A 215 -6.92 6.05 2.67
N PHE A 216 -6.97 4.81 2.19
CA PHE A 216 -7.34 3.65 2.98
C PHE A 216 -6.13 2.80 3.42
N VAL A 217 -6.35 1.92 4.41
CA VAL A 217 -5.37 0.93 4.85
C VAL A 217 -5.93 -0.46 4.63
N CYS A 218 -5.24 -1.30 3.85
CA CYS A 218 -5.59 -2.72 3.77
C CYS A 218 -5.00 -3.46 4.96
N VAL A 219 -5.84 -4.12 5.77
CA VAL A 219 -5.41 -4.89 6.95
C VAL A 219 -5.82 -6.35 6.79
N GLN A 220 -4.86 -7.26 6.84
CA GLN A 220 -5.07 -8.67 6.51
C GLN A 220 -5.47 -9.51 7.72
N VAL A 221 -6.61 -10.21 7.63
CA VAL A 221 -7.09 -11.17 8.64
C VAL A 221 -6.04 -12.26 8.92
N SER A 222 -6.16 -12.93 10.07
CA SER A 222 -5.20 -13.95 10.48
C SER A 222 -5.04 -15.05 9.43
N PRO A 223 -3.80 -15.37 9.01
CA PRO A 223 -3.55 -16.47 8.07
C PRO A 223 -3.91 -17.84 8.67
N LEU A 224 -4.06 -17.95 10.00
CA LEU A 224 -4.53 -19.17 10.66
C LEU A 224 -6.00 -19.50 10.31
N ASN A 225 -6.75 -18.51 9.82
CA ASN A 225 -8.17 -18.65 9.46
C ASN A 225 -8.39 -19.01 7.97
N LEU A 226 -7.34 -19.38 7.21
CA LEU A 226 -7.40 -19.64 5.77
C LEU A 226 -8.51 -20.63 5.34
N LYS A 227 -8.85 -21.60 6.21
CA LYS A 227 -9.90 -22.61 6.00
C LYS A 227 -11.11 -22.42 6.94
N ASN A 228 -11.31 -21.21 7.47
CA ASN A 228 -12.38 -20.92 8.43
C ASN A 228 -13.13 -19.63 8.06
N THR A 229 -14.24 -19.78 7.34
CA THR A 229 -15.13 -18.70 6.90
C THR A 229 -15.61 -17.84 8.07
N GLU A 230 -16.17 -18.47 9.10
CA GLU A 230 -16.76 -17.77 10.25
C GLU A 230 -15.72 -16.99 11.06
N ALA A 231 -14.50 -17.53 11.20
CA ALA A 231 -13.43 -16.83 11.89
C ALA A 231 -12.96 -15.57 11.14
N MET A 232 -12.88 -15.63 9.80
CA MET A 232 -12.56 -14.44 8.99
C MET A 232 -13.63 -13.35 9.12
N VAL A 233 -14.90 -13.75 9.09
CA VAL A 233 -16.04 -12.82 9.22
C VAL A 233 -16.04 -12.16 10.60
N LYS A 234 -15.95 -12.94 11.67
CA LYS A 234 -15.93 -12.43 13.06
C LYS A 234 -14.75 -11.52 13.32
N GLN A 235 -13.57 -11.83 12.76
CA GLN A 235 -12.39 -10.99 12.92
C GLN A 235 -12.55 -9.64 12.23
N ALA A 236 -13.15 -9.61 11.03
CA ALA A 236 -13.43 -8.35 10.33
C ALA A 236 -14.44 -7.48 11.10
N ASP A 237 -15.51 -8.06 11.65
CA ASP A 237 -16.47 -7.33 12.50
C ASP A 237 -15.79 -6.76 13.74
N TYR A 238 -15.03 -7.61 14.45
CA TYR A 238 -14.28 -7.20 15.63
C TYR A 238 -13.33 -6.04 15.31
N TRP A 239 -12.60 -6.12 14.20
CA TRP A 239 -11.72 -5.05 13.77
C TRP A 239 -12.45 -3.78 13.39
N TRP A 240 -13.60 -3.87 12.72
CA TRP A 240 -14.39 -2.70 12.39
C TRP A 240 -14.70 -1.88 13.65
N ASP A 241 -15.19 -2.54 14.70
CA ASP A 241 -15.50 -1.88 15.98
C ASP A 241 -14.23 -1.33 16.67
N LYS A 242 -13.12 -2.08 16.63
CA LYS A 242 -11.86 -1.62 17.23
C LYS A 242 -11.23 -0.45 16.47
N PHE A 243 -11.33 -0.42 15.15
CA PHE A 243 -10.87 0.71 14.36
C PHE A 243 -11.72 1.96 14.58
N LYS A 244 -13.04 1.83 14.79
CA LYS A 244 -13.87 2.97 15.20
C LYS A 244 -13.35 3.61 16.48
N ILE A 245 -13.05 2.80 17.48
CA ILE A 245 -12.50 3.26 18.76
C ILE A 245 -11.11 3.87 18.57
N GLU A 246 -10.21 3.16 17.88
CA GLU A 246 -8.83 3.62 17.68
C GLU A 246 -8.74 4.94 16.90
N LEU A 247 -9.62 5.14 15.93
CA LEU A 247 -9.66 6.32 15.07
C LEU A 247 -10.59 7.42 15.59
N GLY A 248 -11.54 7.11 16.47
CA GLY A 248 -12.56 8.04 16.95
C GLY A 248 -13.57 8.46 15.87
N VAL A 249 -13.88 7.57 14.91
CA VAL A 249 -14.79 7.84 13.78
C VAL A 249 -15.71 6.65 13.49
N GLU A 250 -16.90 6.92 12.92
CA GLU A 250 -17.89 5.88 12.59
C GLU A 250 -17.66 5.17 11.24
N ASP A 251 -16.89 5.76 10.33
CA ASP A 251 -16.47 5.14 9.07
C ASP A 251 -14.94 5.09 9.02
N PRO A 252 -14.31 4.03 9.58
CA PRO A 252 -12.88 3.80 9.44
C PRO A 252 -12.45 3.67 7.97
N ASN A 253 -11.34 4.29 7.62
CA ASN A 253 -10.70 4.17 6.30
C ASN A 253 -9.93 2.84 6.15
N ILE A 254 -10.60 1.72 6.45
CA ILE A 254 -10.02 0.38 6.48
C ILE A 254 -10.62 -0.48 5.37
N VAL A 255 -9.76 -1.29 4.74
CA VAL A 255 -10.13 -2.32 3.78
C VAL A 255 -9.70 -3.67 4.35
N PHE A 256 -10.64 -4.59 4.49
CA PHE A 256 -10.33 -5.91 5.02
C PHE A 256 -9.72 -6.79 3.94
N LYS A 257 -8.51 -7.25 4.21
CA LYS A 257 -7.75 -8.07 3.29
C LYS A 257 -7.95 -9.55 3.63
N LEU A 258 -8.65 -10.27 2.76
CA LEU A 258 -8.97 -11.70 2.93
C LEU A 258 -8.20 -12.52 1.89
N PRO A 259 -7.77 -13.76 2.21
CA PRO A 259 -7.17 -14.65 1.23
C PRO A 259 -8.19 -15.06 0.16
N ALA A 260 -7.81 -15.10 -1.11
CA ALA A 260 -8.66 -15.44 -2.25
C ALA A 260 -8.77 -16.96 -2.41
N VAL A 261 -9.29 -17.63 -1.37
CA VAL A 261 -9.39 -19.09 -1.25
C VAL A 261 -10.86 -19.55 -1.17
N PRO A 262 -11.16 -20.85 -1.39
CA PRO A 262 -12.53 -21.35 -1.38
C PRO A 262 -13.37 -20.93 -0.17
N HIS A 263 -12.81 -21.00 1.04
CA HIS A 263 -13.52 -20.63 2.27
C HIS A 263 -13.85 -19.13 2.36
N SER A 264 -13.13 -18.27 1.61
CA SER A 264 -13.39 -16.84 1.57
C SER A 264 -14.50 -16.45 0.62
N VAL A 265 -14.98 -17.34 -0.25
CA VAL A 265 -16.13 -17.05 -1.14
C VAL A 265 -17.33 -16.60 -0.32
N GLU A 266 -17.66 -17.39 0.71
CA GLU A 266 -18.81 -17.09 1.56
C GLU A 266 -18.52 -15.93 2.54
N ALA A 267 -17.30 -15.86 3.08
CA ALA A 267 -16.90 -14.75 3.95
C ALA A 267 -16.98 -13.41 3.21
N ALA A 268 -16.51 -13.35 1.96
CA ALA A 268 -16.53 -12.15 1.15
C ALA A 268 -17.97 -11.71 0.85
N LYS A 269 -18.89 -12.63 0.52
CA LYS A 269 -20.31 -12.30 0.33
C LYS A 269 -20.91 -11.66 1.59
N GLN A 270 -20.74 -12.30 2.74
CA GLN A 270 -21.28 -11.79 4.01
C GLN A 270 -20.73 -10.41 4.35
N LEU A 271 -19.42 -10.17 4.16
CA LEU A 271 -18.80 -8.88 4.49
C LEU A 271 -19.18 -7.77 3.49
N ILE A 272 -19.33 -8.11 2.20
CA ILE A 272 -19.85 -7.18 1.19
C ILE A 272 -21.29 -6.77 1.50
N ASP A 273 -22.14 -7.71 1.90
CA ASP A 273 -23.54 -7.44 2.27
C ASP A 273 -23.65 -6.52 3.51
N ARG A 274 -22.65 -6.58 4.40
CA ARG A 274 -22.51 -5.66 5.56
C ARG A 274 -21.96 -4.29 5.18
N GLY A 275 -21.52 -4.10 3.94
CA GLY A 275 -20.99 -2.84 3.42
C GLY A 275 -19.49 -2.66 3.63
N TYR A 276 -18.76 -3.70 4.03
CA TYR A 276 -17.30 -3.62 4.16
C TYR A 276 -16.61 -3.62 2.80
N ARG A 277 -15.50 -2.90 2.72
CA ARG A 277 -14.63 -2.87 1.55
C ARG A 277 -13.60 -3.98 1.65
N LEU A 278 -13.45 -4.77 0.59
CA LEU A 278 -12.60 -5.97 0.59
C LEU A 278 -11.41 -5.86 -0.36
N CYS A 279 -10.35 -6.55 0.03
CA CYS A 279 -9.11 -6.70 -0.71
C CYS A 279 -8.71 -8.19 -0.73
N MET A 280 -8.91 -8.87 -1.86
CA MET A 280 -8.75 -10.32 -1.95
C MET A 280 -7.30 -10.67 -2.31
N THR A 281 -6.50 -11.03 -1.33
CA THR A 281 -5.06 -11.35 -1.43
C THR A 281 -4.76 -12.82 -1.66
N LEU A 282 -3.50 -13.22 -1.81
CA LEU A 282 -3.14 -14.61 -2.17
C LEU A 282 -3.83 -15.02 -3.48
N ASN A 283 -3.85 -14.09 -4.44
CA ASN A 283 -4.46 -14.25 -5.75
C ASN A 283 -3.36 -14.34 -6.81
N PHE A 284 -3.42 -15.37 -7.65
CA PHE A 284 -2.35 -15.74 -8.58
C PHE A 284 -2.86 -16.10 -9.98
N SER A 285 -4.18 -16.12 -10.21
CA SER A 285 -4.79 -16.70 -11.40
C SER A 285 -5.96 -15.88 -11.92
N VAL A 286 -6.24 -16.00 -13.22
CA VAL A 286 -7.42 -15.40 -13.87
C VAL A 286 -8.70 -15.89 -13.20
N THR A 287 -8.82 -17.20 -12.92
CA THR A 287 -9.94 -17.81 -12.19
C THR A 287 -10.22 -17.13 -10.85
N GLN A 288 -9.19 -16.94 -10.01
CA GLN A 288 -9.35 -16.25 -8.73
C GLN A 288 -9.73 -14.78 -8.91
N HIS A 289 -9.11 -14.06 -9.86
CA HIS A 289 -9.44 -12.67 -10.15
C HIS A 289 -10.92 -12.51 -10.54
N GLU A 290 -11.41 -13.31 -11.49
CA GLU A 290 -12.79 -13.22 -11.96
C GLU A 290 -13.81 -13.59 -10.88
N LEU A 291 -13.57 -14.69 -10.15
CA LEU A 291 -14.48 -15.15 -9.10
C LEU A 291 -14.69 -14.08 -8.03
N PHE A 292 -13.60 -13.50 -7.52
CA PHE A 292 -13.70 -12.49 -6.46
C PHE A 292 -14.14 -11.13 -7.00
N ALA A 293 -13.82 -10.80 -8.26
CA ALA A 293 -14.36 -9.63 -8.93
C ALA A 293 -15.89 -9.69 -9.02
N GLU A 294 -16.48 -10.84 -9.36
CA GLU A 294 -17.94 -11.04 -9.41
C GLU A 294 -18.62 -10.84 -8.04
N ILE A 295 -17.92 -11.14 -6.95
CA ILE A 295 -18.41 -10.91 -5.58
C ILE A 295 -18.28 -9.42 -5.21
N ILE A 296 -17.10 -8.85 -5.41
CA ILE A 296 -16.78 -7.45 -5.06
C ILE A 296 -17.66 -6.47 -5.84
N GLN A 297 -17.91 -6.72 -7.12
CA GLN A 297 -18.71 -5.85 -7.99
C GLN A 297 -20.13 -5.60 -7.46
N LYS A 298 -20.65 -6.51 -6.61
CA LYS A 298 -21.97 -6.36 -5.95
C LYS A 298 -21.94 -5.37 -4.78
N GLY A 299 -20.76 -4.99 -4.30
CA GLY A 299 -20.58 -4.06 -3.21
C GLY A 299 -20.89 -2.60 -3.56
N LYS A 300 -20.89 -1.76 -2.51
CA LYS A 300 -21.12 -0.31 -2.64
C LYS A 300 -19.85 0.47 -2.98
N LYS A 301 -18.72 0.12 -2.34
CA LYS A 301 -17.40 0.76 -2.51
C LYS A 301 -16.52 -0.12 -3.41
N THR A 302 -15.60 0.48 -4.17
CA THR A 302 -14.63 -0.25 -5.01
C THR A 302 -13.78 -1.20 -4.17
N GLY A 303 -13.76 -2.50 -4.47
CA GLY A 303 -12.86 -3.46 -3.82
C GLY A 303 -11.69 -3.85 -4.73
N TYR A 304 -10.86 -4.77 -4.22
CA TYR A 304 -9.61 -5.11 -4.88
C TYR A 304 -9.39 -6.61 -4.98
N VAL A 305 -8.78 -7.05 -6.08
CA VAL A 305 -8.16 -8.36 -6.19
C VAL A 305 -6.64 -8.16 -6.25
N VAL A 306 -5.91 -8.70 -5.28
CA VAL A 306 -4.47 -8.44 -5.14
C VAL A 306 -3.67 -9.53 -5.83
N PHE A 307 -3.16 -9.21 -7.01
CA PHE A 307 -2.34 -10.11 -7.79
C PHE A 307 -0.90 -10.18 -7.24
N MET A 308 -0.54 -11.31 -6.64
CA MET A 308 0.80 -11.55 -6.09
C MET A 308 1.72 -12.16 -7.15
N GLY A 309 1.90 -11.46 -8.26
CA GLY A 309 2.55 -11.95 -9.48
C GLY A 309 3.97 -12.48 -9.28
N GLY A 310 4.76 -11.89 -8.38
CA GLY A 310 6.12 -12.39 -8.11
C GLY A 310 6.17 -13.83 -7.59
N TYR A 311 5.19 -14.26 -6.80
CA TYR A 311 5.14 -15.65 -6.33
C TYR A 311 4.69 -16.61 -7.44
N LEU A 312 3.92 -16.13 -8.42
CA LEU A 312 3.62 -16.90 -9.62
C LEU A 312 4.88 -17.06 -10.48
N ASP A 313 5.59 -15.97 -10.76
CA ASP A 313 6.84 -16.00 -11.54
C ASP A 313 7.85 -16.96 -10.90
N ASP A 314 8.05 -16.89 -9.57
CA ASP A 314 8.98 -17.77 -8.85
C ASP A 314 8.59 -19.26 -8.98
N ALA A 315 7.29 -19.58 -8.90
CA ALA A 315 6.81 -20.95 -9.00
C ALA A 315 6.93 -21.51 -10.42
N VAL A 316 6.63 -20.69 -11.45
CA VAL A 316 6.82 -21.05 -12.86
C VAL A 316 8.29 -21.26 -13.16
N CYS A 317 9.18 -20.38 -12.69
CA CYS A 317 10.63 -20.51 -12.84
C CYS A 317 11.12 -21.87 -12.31
N LYS A 318 10.72 -22.21 -11.08
CA LYS A 318 11.08 -23.48 -10.44
C LYS A 318 10.61 -24.70 -11.23
N GLU A 319 9.39 -24.66 -11.77
CA GLU A 319 8.84 -25.76 -12.56
C GLU A 319 9.52 -25.92 -13.92
N LEU A 320 9.80 -24.81 -14.62
CA LEU A 320 10.53 -24.84 -15.89
C LEU A 320 11.94 -25.43 -15.73
N ILE A 321 12.66 -25.06 -14.66
CA ILE A 321 13.97 -25.66 -14.33
C ILE A 321 13.82 -27.16 -14.05
N ALA A 322 12.81 -27.56 -13.28
CA ALA A 322 12.55 -28.98 -12.99
C ALA A 322 12.22 -29.79 -14.26
N ASN A 323 11.62 -29.14 -15.26
CA ASN A 323 11.33 -29.73 -16.58
C ASN A 323 12.55 -29.72 -17.53
N GLY A 324 13.72 -29.27 -17.06
CA GLY A 324 14.99 -29.34 -17.79
C GLY A 324 15.36 -28.07 -18.57
N MET A 325 14.65 -26.95 -18.36
CA MET A 325 15.05 -25.66 -18.92
C MET A 325 16.30 -25.12 -18.20
N ASP A 326 17.16 -24.44 -18.94
CA ASP A 326 18.30 -23.72 -18.37
C ASP A 326 17.85 -22.66 -17.34
N GLU A 327 18.61 -22.46 -16.28
CA GLU A 327 18.23 -21.60 -15.16
C GLU A 327 18.15 -20.12 -15.55
N GLU A 328 19.08 -19.62 -16.36
CA GLU A 328 19.06 -18.22 -16.82
C GLU A 328 17.87 -17.99 -17.75
N GLN A 329 17.63 -18.94 -18.66
CA GLN A 329 16.48 -18.92 -19.55
C GLN A 329 15.15 -18.96 -18.77
N ALA A 330 15.00 -19.85 -17.79
CA ALA A 330 13.79 -19.97 -16.97
C ALA A 330 13.53 -18.71 -16.15
N LYS A 331 14.57 -18.08 -15.59
CA LYS A 331 14.46 -16.79 -14.89
C LYS A 331 14.01 -15.67 -15.80
N ASP A 332 14.39 -15.66 -17.08
CA ASP A 332 13.92 -14.63 -18.01
C ASP A 332 12.46 -14.85 -18.41
N ILE A 333 12.12 -16.08 -18.80
CA ILE A 333 10.78 -16.46 -19.29
C ILE A 333 9.73 -16.31 -18.19
N SER A 334 10.03 -16.76 -16.98
CA SER A 334 9.09 -16.74 -15.85
C SER A 334 8.58 -15.35 -15.50
N LYS A 335 9.35 -14.27 -15.73
CA LYS A 335 8.90 -12.87 -15.55
C LYS A 335 7.66 -12.52 -16.40
N ARG A 336 7.40 -13.29 -17.45
CA ARG A 336 6.29 -13.11 -18.39
C ARG A 336 5.03 -13.85 -17.94
N ALA A 337 5.12 -14.72 -16.93
CA ALA A 337 3.96 -15.42 -16.37
C ALA A 337 2.96 -14.43 -15.78
N SER A 338 3.44 -13.57 -14.86
CA SER A 338 2.60 -12.54 -14.26
C SER A 338 2.10 -11.52 -15.27
N GLU A 339 2.91 -11.17 -16.28
CA GLU A 339 2.52 -10.31 -17.40
C GLU A 339 1.31 -10.86 -18.18
N ALA A 340 1.34 -12.15 -18.53
CA ALA A 340 0.25 -12.78 -19.27
C ALA A 340 -1.03 -12.84 -18.43
N VAL A 341 -0.92 -13.25 -17.16
CA VAL A 341 -2.07 -13.38 -16.26
C VAL A 341 -2.72 -12.03 -15.98
N ILE A 342 -1.95 -10.98 -15.70
CA ILE A 342 -2.54 -9.65 -15.42
C ILE A 342 -3.21 -9.06 -16.64
N ARG A 343 -2.62 -9.19 -17.83
CA ARG A 343 -3.20 -8.67 -19.07
C ARG A 343 -4.48 -9.39 -19.44
N LYS A 344 -4.51 -10.72 -19.32
CA LYS A 344 -5.75 -11.50 -19.53
C LYS A 344 -6.82 -11.11 -18.52
N SER A 345 -6.48 -11.06 -17.23
CA SER A 345 -7.41 -10.65 -16.17
C SER A 345 -7.96 -9.25 -16.40
N TYR A 346 -7.09 -8.28 -16.68
CA TYR A 346 -7.47 -6.89 -16.98
C TYR A 346 -8.49 -6.82 -18.14
N ASN A 347 -8.20 -7.50 -19.26
CA ASN A 347 -9.11 -7.52 -20.40
C ASN A 347 -10.43 -8.23 -20.08
N ASN A 348 -10.40 -9.34 -19.34
CA ASN A 348 -11.60 -10.07 -18.94
C ASN A 348 -12.51 -9.20 -18.05
N LEU A 349 -11.96 -8.57 -17.00
CA LEU A 349 -12.75 -7.70 -16.11
C LEU A 349 -13.30 -6.47 -16.87
N LYS A 350 -12.50 -5.88 -17.76
CA LYS A 350 -12.94 -4.78 -18.64
C LYS A 350 -14.09 -5.19 -19.54
N ASN A 351 -13.98 -6.34 -20.22
CA ASN A 351 -15.00 -6.84 -21.14
C ASN A 351 -16.31 -7.23 -20.42
N LYS A 352 -16.24 -7.63 -19.15
CA LYS A 352 -17.41 -7.87 -18.29
C LYS A 352 -18.06 -6.57 -17.77
N GLY A 353 -17.47 -5.40 -18.03
CA GLY A 353 -17.99 -4.11 -17.61
C GLY A 353 -17.87 -3.84 -16.12
N PHE A 354 -16.91 -4.48 -15.44
CA PHE A 354 -16.71 -4.27 -14.01
C PHE A 354 -16.06 -2.92 -13.72
N ASP A 355 -16.66 -2.12 -12.84
CA ASP A 355 -16.26 -0.75 -12.51
C ASP A 355 -16.04 -0.52 -11.01
N LYS A 356 -16.40 -1.50 -10.16
CA LYS A 356 -16.21 -1.46 -8.69
C LYS A 356 -15.14 -2.43 -8.20
N VAL A 357 -14.30 -2.92 -9.09
CA VAL A 357 -13.15 -3.76 -8.75
C VAL A 357 -11.94 -3.30 -9.55
N SER A 358 -10.79 -3.28 -8.90
CA SER A 358 -9.51 -3.01 -9.54
C SER A 358 -8.48 -4.07 -9.16
N ILE A 359 -7.60 -4.41 -10.09
CA ILE A 359 -6.48 -5.30 -9.81
C ILE A 359 -5.39 -4.49 -9.09
N MET A 360 -4.92 -4.99 -7.96
CA MET A 360 -3.80 -4.46 -7.20
C MET A 360 -2.59 -5.38 -7.34
N THR A 361 -1.53 -4.95 -8.02
CA THR A 361 -0.33 -5.76 -8.18
C THR A 361 0.56 -5.65 -6.94
N ALA A 362 1.06 -6.79 -6.50
CA ALA A 362 1.87 -6.92 -5.29
C ALA A 362 3.00 -7.95 -5.52
N ALA A 363 3.83 -8.16 -4.50
CA ALA A 363 4.99 -9.06 -4.56
C ALA A 363 5.97 -8.69 -5.70
N VAL A 364 6.22 -7.40 -5.88
CA VAL A 364 7.18 -6.86 -6.87
C VAL A 364 8.56 -7.48 -6.66
N ARG A 365 9.14 -8.02 -7.73
CA ARG A 365 10.51 -8.58 -7.77
C ARG A 365 11.53 -7.64 -8.39
N GLY A 366 11.06 -6.68 -9.18
CA GLY A 366 11.90 -5.63 -9.75
C GLY A 366 11.12 -4.72 -10.69
N PRO A 367 11.83 -3.88 -11.47
CA PRO A 367 11.19 -2.86 -12.28
C PRO A 367 10.17 -3.37 -13.30
N TRP A 368 10.37 -4.57 -13.84
CA TRP A 368 9.44 -5.18 -14.80
C TRP A 368 8.05 -5.42 -14.20
N SER A 369 7.96 -5.79 -12.91
CA SER A 369 6.66 -6.00 -12.24
C SER A 369 5.84 -4.70 -12.24
N MET A 370 6.50 -3.56 -12.03
CA MET A 370 5.84 -2.25 -12.02
C MET A 370 5.49 -1.78 -13.43
N ILE A 371 6.40 -1.95 -14.41
CA ILE A 371 6.14 -1.61 -15.81
C ILE A 371 4.96 -2.40 -16.36
N ASN A 372 4.90 -3.71 -16.07
CA ASN A 372 3.82 -4.58 -16.52
C ASN A 372 2.44 -4.25 -15.90
N SER A 373 2.41 -3.37 -14.90
CA SER A 373 1.18 -2.89 -14.25
C SER A 373 0.67 -1.55 -14.82
N LEU A 374 1.37 -0.95 -15.79
CA LEU A 374 1.01 0.36 -16.32
C LEU A 374 -0.22 0.27 -17.24
N SER A 375 -1.34 0.82 -16.78
CA SER A 375 -2.62 0.96 -17.48
C SER A 375 -2.71 2.28 -18.26
N PRO A 376 -3.21 2.27 -19.51
CA PRO A 376 -3.39 3.50 -20.30
C PRO A 376 -4.41 4.45 -19.65
N GLY A 377 -4.30 5.75 -19.91
CA GLY A 377 -5.14 6.78 -19.29
C GLY A 377 -6.65 6.63 -19.50
N ASP A 378 -7.05 6.07 -20.64
CA ASP A 378 -8.44 5.73 -21.00
C ASP A 378 -8.83 4.28 -20.62
N GLY A 379 -7.94 3.58 -19.90
CA GLY A 379 -8.12 2.22 -19.40
C GLY A 379 -8.84 2.14 -18.06
N GLN A 380 -8.88 0.94 -17.48
CA GLN A 380 -9.36 0.72 -16.12
C GLN A 380 -8.26 0.97 -15.08
N PRO A 381 -8.62 1.38 -13.85
CA PRO A 381 -7.64 1.57 -12.79
C PRO A 381 -6.86 0.30 -12.45
N ILE A 382 -5.55 0.45 -12.33
CA ILE A 382 -4.64 -0.57 -11.78
C ILE A 382 -3.87 0.02 -10.63
N LEU A 383 -3.81 -0.73 -9.54
CA LEU A 383 -3.13 -0.34 -8.33
C LEU A 383 -1.80 -1.08 -8.25
N ILE A 384 -0.73 -0.41 -7.83
CA ILE A 384 0.56 -1.03 -7.52
C ILE A 384 0.79 -0.86 -6.03
N THR A 385 1.14 -1.93 -5.32
CA THR A 385 1.63 -1.83 -3.95
C THR A 385 3.01 -2.46 -3.81
N THR A 386 3.96 -1.69 -3.26
CA THR A 386 5.35 -2.15 -3.13
C THR A 386 6.11 -1.44 -2.00
N THR A 387 7.28 -1.98 -1.64
CA THR A 387 8.11 -1.50 -0.52
C THR A 387 9.11 -0.43 -0.95
N ASP A 388 9.67 0.30 0.02
CA ASP A 388 10.73 1.30 -0.19
C ASP A 388 11.90 0.75 -1.00
N SER A 389 12.32 -0.49 -0.72
CA SER A 389 13.43 -1.13 -1.43
C SER A 389 13.14 -1.24 -2.93
N ASN A 390 11.95 -1.69 -3.30
CA ASN A 390 11.54 -1.81 -4.69
C ASN A 390 11.33 -0.44 -5.35
N VAL A 391 10.81 0.55 -4.62
CA VAL A 391 10.73 1.94 -5.12
C VAL A 391 12.13 2.49 -5.39
N ASN A 392 13.09 2.31 -4.49
CA ASN A 392 14.46 2.77 -4.69
C ASN A 392 15.14 2.09 -5.89
N ILE A 393 14.91 0.79 -6.09
CA ILE A 393 15.39 0.08 -7.29
C ILE A 393 14.71 0.64 -8.55
N PHE A 394 13.40 0.89 -8.50
CA PHE A 394 12.68 1.47 -9.63
C PHE A 394 13.17 2.87 -9.95
N ASP A 395 13.42 3.70 -8.93
CA ASP A 395 13.86 5.08 -9.03
C ASP A 395 15.35 5.23 -9.38
N SER A 396 16.15 4.16 -9.28
CA SER A 396 17.60 4.17 -9.57
C SER A 396 17.96 4.57 -11.02
N SER A 397 17.00 4.55 -11.94
CA SER A 397 17.17 4.94 -13.33
C SER A 397 15.91 5.63 -13.86
N THR A 398 16.06 6.58 -14.79
CA THR A 398 14.93 7.11 -15.57
C THR A 398 14.27 5.98 -16.37
N ARG A 399 12.93 6.00 -16.47
CA ARG A 399 12.16 4.99 -17.18
C ARG A 399 11.09 5.64 -18.05
N ASP A 400 10.84 5.01 -19.19
CA ASP A 400 9.69 5.34 -20.03
C ASP A 400 8.45 4.67 -19.43
N LEU A 401 7.53 5.48 -18.90
CA LEU A 401 6.29 5.02 -18.28
C LEU A 401 5.21 4.76 -19.34
N ILE A 402 5.51 3.88 -20.28
CA ILE A 402 4.59 3.51 -21.37
C ILE A 402 3.59 2.48 -20.84
N PRO A 403 2.28 2.71 -20.98
CA PRO A 403 1.28 1.71 -20.60
C PRO A 403 1.34 0.49 -21.53
N VAL A 404 1.21 -0.70 -20.94
CA VAL A 404 1.39 -1.99 -21.64
C VAL A 404 0.27 -3.00 -21.40
N LEU A 405 -0.70 -2.70 -20.53
CA LEU A 405 -1.73 -3.68 -20.16
C LEU A 405 -2.70 -4.07 -21.28
N ASP A 406 -2.85 -3.22 -22.28
CA ASP A 406 -3.65 -3.47 -23.48
C ASP A 406 -2.87 -4.19 -24.60
N LYS A 407 -1.58 -4.51 -24.39
CA LYS A 407 -0.72 -5.13 -25.39
C LYS A 407 -0.70 -6.66 -25.26
N PRO A 408 -0.59 -7.41 -26.37
CA PRO A 408 -0.40 -8.85 -26.31
C PRO A 408 0.97 -9.20 -25.70
N VAL A 409 1.05 -10.35 -25.02
CA VAL A 409 2.35 -10.95 -24.65
C VAL A 409 2.96 -11.57 -25.90
N GLU A 410 4.28 -11.46 -26.07
CA GLU A 410 4.94 -12.04 -27.25
C GLU A 410 4.78 -13.57 -27.27
N GLN A 411 4.43 -14.12 -28.43
CA GLN A 411 4.10 -15.54 -28.59
C GLN A 411 5.22 -16.48 -28.11
N LYS A 412 6.48 -16.13 -28.39
CA LYS A 412 7.64 -16.94 -27.97
C LYS A 412 7.68 -17.19 -26.45
N TYR A 413 7.16 -16.26 -25.64
CA TYR A 413 7.09 -16.41 -24.20
C TYR A 413 5.88 -17.26 -23.81
N MET A 414 4.73 -17.07 -24.47
CA MET A 414 3.55 -17.92 -24.26
C MET A 414 3.87 -19.40 -24.52
N ASP A 415 4.51 -19.72 -25.65
CA ASP A 415 4.88 -21.10 -26.02
C ASP A 415 5.79 -21.76 -24.97
N ALA A 416 6.68 -20.99 -24.35
CA ALA A 416 7.57 -21.49 -23.30
C ALA A 416 6.86 -21.63 -21.94
N LEU A 417 5.99 -20.67 -21.60
CA LEU A 417 5.20 -20.69 -20.38
C LEU A 417 4.18 -21.83 -20.36
N GLU A 418 3.63 -22.23 -21.51
CA GLU A 418 2.69 -23.37 -21.63
C GLU A 418 3.31 -24.73 -21.23
N GLN A 419 4.63 -24.81 -21.12
CA GLN A 419 5.34 -25.99 -20.57
C GLN A 419 5.24 -26.10 -19.05
N SER A 420 4.73 -25.06 -18.37
CA SER A 420 4.50 -25.02 -16.93
C SER A 420 3.02 -25.31 -16.62
N ASP A 421 2.74 -26.36 -15.86
CA ASP A 421 1.40 -26.65 -15.34
C ASP A 421 0.94 -25.57 -14.35
N VAL A 422 1.87 -25.00 -13.58
CA VAL A 422 1.60 -23.83 -12.74
C VAL A 422 1.07 -22.68 -13.59
N PHE A 423 1.77 -22.31 -14.67
CA PHE A 423 1.32 -21.23 -15.54
C PHE A 423 -0.03 -21.54 -16.21
N LYS A 424 -0.21 -22.74 -16.77
CA LYS A 424 -1.47 -23.13 -17.42
C LYS A 424 -2.65 -22.96 -16.47
N LYS A 425 -2.52 -23.38 -15.21
CA LYS A 425 -3.54 -23.18 -14.17
C LYS A 425 -3.78 -21.70 -13.86
N ALA A 426 -2.72 -20.88 -13.80
CA ALA A 426 -2.84 -19.45 -13.56
C ALA A 426 -3.56 -18.70 -14.69
N TYR A 427 -3.31 -19.11 -15.94
CA TYR A 427 -3.81 -18.45 -17.14
C TYR A 427 -5.19 -18.96 -17.60
N ALA A 428 -5.62 -20.12 -17.11
CA ALA A 428 -6.91 -20.74 -17.37
C ALA A 428 -8.08 -19.77 -17.13
N ASP A 429 -9.07 -19.81 -18.04
CA ASP A 429 -10.32 -19.08 -17.81
C ASP A 429 -11.11 -19.74 -16.68
N LYS A 430 -11.92 -18.95 -15.95
CA LYS A 430 -12.68 -19.45 -14.79
C LYS A 430 -13.59 -20.64 -15.12
N GLU A 431 -14.09 -20.71 -16.35
CA GLU A 431 -15.01 -21.76 -16.83
C GLU A 431 -14.29 -23.00 -17.40
N SER A 432 -12.96 -23.04 -17.34
CA SER A 432 -12.16 -24.11 -17.92
C SER A 432 -11.80 -25.19 -16.88
N ASP A 433 -11.58 -26.42 -17.33
CA ASP A 433 -11.30 -27.57 -16.45
C ASP A 433 -9.82 -27.65 -16.02
N GLU A 434 -8.96 -26.79 -16.57
CA GLU A 434 -7.52 -26.74 -16.31
C GLU A 434 -7.19 -26.38 -14.86
N PHE A 435 -8.04 -25.60 -14.19
CA PHE A 435 -7.82 -25.20 -12.81
C PHE A 435 -9.09 -25.23 -11.95
N ASP A 436 -9.27 -26.36 -11.24
CA ASP A 436 -10.22 -26.44 -10.16
C ASP A 436 -9.77 -25.56 -8.97
N PHE A 437 -10.45 -24.42 -8.81
CA PHE A 437 -10.24 -23.47 -7.73
C PHE A 437 -10.34 -24.10 -6.33
N TYR A 438 -11.07 -25.21 -6.15
CA TYR A 438 -11.14 -25.90 -4.86
C TYR A 438 -9.86 -26.65 -4.49
N ASN A 439 -8.99 -26.93 -5.48
CA ASN A 439 -7.65 -27.49 -5.28
C ASN A 439 -6.56 -26.41 -5.08
N LEU A 440 -6.95 -25.14 -4.92
CA LEU A 440 -6.02 -24.02 -4.71
C LEU A 440 -5.11 -24.22 -3.49
N TYR A 441 -5.53 -24.96 -2.47
CA TYR A 441 -4.72 -25.19 -1.25
C TYR A 441 -3.39 -25.90 -1.51
N ASP A 442 -3.31 -26.68 -2.59
CA ASP A 442 -2.10 -27.38 -3.01
C ASP A 442 -1.36 -26.65 -4.14
N TYR A 443 -1.85 -25.47 -4.54
CA TYR A 443 -1.29 -24.71 -5.64
C TYR A 443 0.05 -24.06 -5.22
N PRO A 444 1.17 -24.32 -5.93
CA PRO A 444 2.50 -23.95 -5.43
C PRO A 444 2.68 -22.46 -5.06
N PRO A 445 2.18 -21.47 -5.83
CA PRO A 445 2.24 -20.06 -5.44
C PRO A 445 1.60 -19.76 -4.08
N LEU A 446 0.48 -20.41 -3.74
CA LEU A 446 -0.18 -20.22 -2.44
C LEU A 446 0.66 -20.82 -1.32
N VAL A 447 1.11 -22.07 -1.48
CA VAL A 447 1.92 -22.78 -0.48
C VAL A 447 3.18 -21.97 -0.14
N ASN A 448 3.89 -21.50 -1.17
CA ASN A 448 5.15 -20.77 -1.03
C ASN A 448 5.05 -19.49 -0.19
N VAL A 449 3.89 -18.82 -0.16
CA VAL A 449 3.71 -17.56 0.58
C VAL A 449 2.98 -17.75 1.91
N ASN A 450 2.06 -18.71 1.98
CA ASN A 450 1.18 -18.86 3.13
C ASN A 450 1.94 -19.24 4.40
N ASP A 451 2.95 -20.12 4.29
CA ASP A 451 3.76 -20.55 5.43
C ASP A 451 4.48 -19.37 6.07
N GLY A 452 5.11 -18.50 5.27
CA GLY A 452 5.77 -17.28 5.78
C GLY A 452 4.80 -16.30 6.47
N PHE A 453 3.54 -16.23 6.01
CA PHE A 453 2.51 -15.44 6.70
C PHE A 453 2.08 -16.07 8.02
N ILE A 454 1.93 -17.40 8.07
CA ILE A 454 1.63 -18.14 9.30
C ILE A 454 2.76 -17.95 10.32
N ASP A 455 4.02 -18.10 9.90
CA ASP A 455 5.18 -17.92 10.77
C ASP A 455 5.23 -16.51 11.37
N SER A 456 5.07 -15.50 10.52
CA SER A 456 5.05 -14.09 10.94
C SER A 456 3.92 -13.81 11.94
N TYR A 457 2.71 -14.32 11.69
CA TYR A 457 1.58 -14.14 12.61
C TYR A 457 1.80 -14.91 13.93
N THR A 458 2.38 -16.10 13.85
CA THR A 458 2.70 -16.93 15.02
C THR A 458 3.73 -16.24 15.92
N GLN A 459 4.73 -15.56 15.33
CA GLN A 459 5.65 -14.73 16.10
C GLN A 459 4.92 -13.60 16.82
N THR A 460 4.02 -12.87 16.15
CA THR A 460 3.21 -11.83 16.81
C THR A 460 2.37 -12.40 17.97
N LEU A 461 1.80 -13.60 17.79
CA LEU A 461 1.06 -14.30 18.84
C LEU A 461 1.95 -14.71 20.02
N ASN A 462 3.17 -15.19 19.76
CA ASN A 462 4.12 -15.54 20.82
C ASN A 462 4.58 -14.30 21.60
N ASN A 463 4.81 -13.19 20.90
CA ASN A 463 5.11 -11.90 21.54
C ASN A 463 3.95 -11.44 22.45
N ALA A 464 2.70 -11.62 22.01
CA ALA A 464 1.54 -11.33 22.84
C ALA A 464 1.46 -12.20 24.10
N LYS A 465 1.74 -13.52 23.99
CA LYS A 465 1.80 -14.43 25.14
C LYS A 465 2.88 -14.00 26.14
N ALA A 466 4.10 -13.77 25.66
CA ALA A 466 5.22 -13.33 26.49
C ALA A 466 4.98 -11.97 27.17
N MET A 467 4.16 -11.10 26.56
CA MET A 467 3.78 -9.82 27.13
C MET A 467 2.68 -9.94 28.19
N LEU A 468 1.86 -10.99 28.16
CA LEU A 468 0.77 -11.23 29.11
C LEU A 468 1.23 -12.00 30.35
N ASP A 469 2.19 -12.91 30.19
CA ASP A 469 2.96 -13.54 31.28
C ASP A 469 3.73 -12.49 32.11
#